data_AF-A0A537AE15-F1
#
_entry.id   AF-A0A537AE15-F1
#
_cell.length_a   1.000
_cell.length_b   1.000
_cell.length_c   1.000
_cell.angle_alpha   90.00
_cell.angle_beta   90.00
_cell.angle_gamma   90.00
#
_symmetry.space_group_name_H-M   'P 1'
#
loop_
_entity.id
_entity.type
_entity.pdbx_description
1 polymer ?
#
loop_
_entity_poly.entity_id
_entity_poly.type
_entity_poly.pdbx_seq_one_letter_code
_entity_poly.pdbx_strand_id
1 'polypeptide(L)'
;DSVLCFVMVETREAVEKIDEIAGTPGLDGIYVGPADLALGLGLQPDLDKEEPEHVAAVERILAACKKHGIVPGIQCGNGKAARKQADRGFRFVTFTKDSSLLPAAVGREVAAILGKDPAVKQASQKGYA
;
A
#
# COMPACT_ATOMS: atom_id res chain seq x y z
N ASP A 1 12.96 23.92 -10.97
CA ASP A 1 12.36 23.62 -9.67
C ASP A 1 12.81 22.23 -9.22
N SER A 2 13.06 21.99 -7.93
CA SER A 2 13.66 20.73 -7.42
C SER A 2 13.03 20.17 -6.14
N VAL A 3 11.95 20.78 -5.65
CA VAL A 3 11.21 20.33 -4.46
C VAL A 3 9.89 19.73 -4.91
N LEU A 4 9.47 18.64 -4.25
CA LEU A 4 8.15 18.04 -4.45
C LEU A 4 7.34 18.14 -3.15
N CYS A 5 6.12 18.66 -3.24
CA CYS A 5 5.18 18.77 -2.14
C CYS A 5 4.11 17.67 -2.25
N PHE A 6 4.04 16.80 -1.24
CA PHE A 6 3.01 15.77 -1.12
C PHE A 6 2.27 15.93 0.21
N VAL A 7 0.97 15.68 0.19
CA VAL A 7 0.14 15.59 1.40
C VAL A 7 -0.44 14.19 1.55
N MET A 8 -0.61 13.75 2.79
CA MET A 8 -1.27 12.47 3.09
C MET A 8 -2.76 12.70 3.34
N VAL A 9 -3.60 11.82 2.78
CA VAL A 9 -5.06 11.84 2.99
C VAL A 9 -5.48 10.57 3.72
N GLU A 10 -5.90 10.74 4.97
CA GLU A 10 -6.12 9.63 5.92
C GLU A 10 -7.38 9.81 6.78
N THR A 11 -8.21 10.82 6.49
CA THR A 11 -9.43 11.09 7.26
C THR A 11 -10.64 11.19 6.35
N ARG A 12 -11.83 10.89 6.89
CA ARG A 12 -13.10 11.07 6.19
C ARG A 12 -13.27 12.50 5.66
N GLU A 13 -12.98 13.49 6.49
CA GLU A 13 -13.08 14.91 6.12
C GLU A 13 -12.17 15.26 4.92
N ALA A 14 -10.93 14.76 4.91
CA ALA A 14 -10.01 15.00 3.82
C ALA A 14 -10.48 14.34 2.51
N VAL A 15 -11.09 13.15 2.58
CA VAL A 15 -11.72 12.48 1.42
C VAL A 15 -12.91 13.28 0.89
N GLU A 16 -13.73 13.84 1.78
CA GLU A 16 -14.86 14.69 1.41
C GLU A 16 -14.40 15.95 0.67
N LYS A 17 -13.32 16.58 1.15
CA LYS A 17 -12.70 17.81 0.60
C LYS A 17 -11.62 17.56 -0.46
N ILE A 18 -11.50 16.33 -0.96
CA ILE A 18 -10.34 15.92 -1.76
C ILE A 18 -10.12 16.73 -3.04
N ASP A 19 -11.19 17.25 -3.64
CA ASP A 19 -11.10 18.07 -4.85
C ASP A 19 -10.47 19.45 -4.59
N GLU A 20 -10.79 20.04 -3.43
CA GLU A 20 -10.18 21.29 -2.97
C GLU A 20 -8.70 21.10 -2.64
N ILE A 21 -8.38 20.01 -1.91
CA ILE A 21 -7.00 19.65 -1.56
C ILE A 21 -6.18 19.44 -2.83
N ALA A 22 -6.67 18.62 -3.77
CA ALA A 22 -5.96 18.32 -5.01
C ALA A 22 -5.76 19.54 -5.92
N GLY A 23 -6.63 20.55 -5.82
CA GLY A 23 -6.52 21.82 -6.54
C GLY A 23 -5.61 22.86 -5.89
N THR A 24 -4.95 22.53 -4.76
CA THR A 24 -4.11 23.49 -4.03
C THR A 24 -2.87 23.86 -4.86
N PRO A 25 -2.59 25.16 -5.10
CA PRO A 25 -1.40 25.57 -5.84
C PRO A 25 -0.11 25.09 -5.18
N GLY A 26 0.78 24.50 -5.99
CA GLY A 26 2.07 23.99 -5.53
C GLY A 26 2.04 22.57 -4.93
N LEU A 27 0.91 21.87 -5.01
CA LEU A 27 0.84 20.45 -4.64
C LEU A 27 1.25 19.58 -5.83
N ASP A 28 2.24 18.71 -5.63
CA ASP A 28 2.71 17.79 -6.67
C ASP A 28 2.00 16.43 -6.62
N GLY A 29 1.43 16.07 -5.46
CA GLY A 29 0.72 14.82 -5.31
C GLY A 29 0.04 14.60 -3.97
N ILE A 30 -0.77 13.55 -3.92
CA ILE A 30 -1.42 13.05 -2.71
C ILE A 30 -0.97 11.63 -2.48
N TYR A 31 -0.65 11.31 -1.24
CA TYR A 31 -0.26 9.98 -0.82
C TYR A 31 -1.32 9.37 0.10
N VAL A 32 -1.77 8.15 -0.19
CA VAL A 32 -2.73 7.43 0.65
C VAL A 32 -1.99 6.51 1.61
N GLY A 33 -2.21 6.69 2.91
CA GLY A 33 -1.90 5.71 3.96
C GLY A 33 -3.12 4.84 4.23
N PRO A 34 -3.23 3.60 3.69
CA PRO A 34 -4.50 2.87 3.72
C PRO A 34 -4.92 2.44 5.13
N ALA A 35 -3.96 2.15 6.02
CA ALA A 35 -4.23 1.76 7.40
C ALA A 35 -4.81 2.93 8.21
N ASP A 36 -4.22 4.11 8.09
CA ASP A 36 -4.71 5.32 8.76
C ASP A 36 -6.02 5.83 8.13
N LEU A 37 -6.14 5.76 6.80
CA LEU A 37 -7.41 6.02 6.12
C LEU A 37 -8.53 5.09 6.61
N ALA A 38 -8.23 3.80 6.81
CA ALA A 38 -9.18 2.87 7.39
C ALA A 38 -9.62 3.30 8.79
N LEU A 39 -8.68 3.68 9.65
CA LEU A 39 -8.97 4.20 10.99
C LEU A 39 -9.82 5.49 10.91
N GLY A 40 -9.46 6.42 10.04
CA GLY A 40 -10.19 7.68 9.82
C GLY A 40 -11.60 7.48 9.25
N LEU A 41 -11.88 6.31 8.68
CA LEU A 41 -13.22 5.89 8.24
C LEU A 41 -13.97 5.07 9.30
N GLY A 42 -13.33 4.71 10.42
CA GLY A 42 -13.93 3.87 11.48
C GLY A 42 -13.80 2.37 11.23
N LEU A 43 -12.87 1.95 10.37
CA LEU A 43 -12.58 0.57 10.04
C LEU A 43 -11.31 0.08 10.76
N GLN A 44 -11.10 -1.23 10.83
CA GLN A 44 -9.86 -1.81 11.35
C GLN A 44 -8.67 -1.49 10.44
N PRO A 45 -7.48 -1.13 10.93
CA PRO A 45 -6.35 -0.76 10.08
C PRO A 45 -5.86 -1.96 9.24
N ASP A 46 -5.72 -1.75 7.92
CA ASP A 46 -5.10 -2.71 7.01
C ASP A 46 -4.54 -1.98 5.76
N LEU A 47 -3.49 -2.53 5.14
CA LEU A 47 -2.82 -1.91 3.99
C LEU A 47 -3.51 -2.16 2.64
N ASP A 48 -4.23 -3.27 2.52
CA ASP A 48 -4.78 -3.77 1.26
C ASP A 48 -6.29 -4.04 1.39
N LYS A 49 -7.01 -3.20 2.14
CA LYS A 49 -8.45 -3.29 2.39
C LYS A 49 -9.27 -3.47 1.12
N GLU A 50 -10.31 -4.30 1.23
CA GLU A 50 -11.28 -4.54 0.16
C GLU A 50 -12.71 -4.13 0.55
N GLU A 51 -12.91 -3.63 1.77
CA GLU A 51 -14.20 -3.11 2.20
C GLU A 51 -14.66 -1.94 1.31
N PRO A 52 -15.91 -1.95 0.82
CA PRO A 52 -16.38 -1.00 -0.20
C PRO A 52 -16.16 0.47 0.16
N GLU A 53 -16.30 0.83 1.44
CA GLU A 53 -16.10 2.20 1.91
C GLU A 53 -14.66 2.67 1.75
N HIS A 54 -13.68 1.82 2.08
CA HIS A 54 -12.27 2.14 1.91
C HIS A 54 -11.89 2.18 0.43
N VAL A 55 -12.35 1.20 -0.34
CA VAL A 55 -12.11 1.15 -1.79
C VAL A 55 -12.64 2.41 -2.47
N ALA A 56 -13.87 2.83 -2.15
CA ALA A 56 -14.48 4.04 -2.69
C ALA A 56 -13.71 5.31 -2.30
N ALA A 57 -13.20 5.40 -1.06
CA ALA A 57 -12.37 6.52 -0.62
C ALA A 57 -11.05 6.60 -1.43
N VAL A 58 -10.37 5.47 -1.61
CA VAL A 58 -9.14 5.38 -2.42
C VAL A 58 -9.41 5.75 -3.88
N GLU A 59 -10.54 5.32 -4.44
CA GLU A 59 -10.94 5.69 -5.81
C GLU A 59 -11.22 7.17 -5.98
N ARG A 60 -11.89 7.78 -5.00
CA ARG A 60 -12.17 9.22 -5.00
C ARG A 60 -10.87 10.03 -4.98
N ILE A 61 -9.89 9.61 -4.17
CA ILE A 61 -8.55 10.24 -4.13
C ILE A 61 -7.83 10.09 -5.47
N LEU A 62 -7.81 8.88 -6.03
CA LEU A 62 -7.19 8.62 -7.33
C LEU A 62 -7.83 9.47 -8.45
N ALA A 63 -9.15 9.56 -8.47
CA ALA A 63 -9.88 10.36 -9.45
C ALA A 63 -9.58 11.87 -9.31
N ALA A 64 -9.52 12.39 -8.09
CA ALA A 64 -9.15 13.77 -7.83
C ALA A 64 -7.71 14.08 -8.30
N CYS A 65 -6.75 13.20 -7.99
CA CYS A 65 -5.37 13.36 -8.48
C CYS A 65 -5.31 13.41 -10.00
N LYS A 66 -6.03 12.50 -10.69
CA LYS A 66 -6.12 12.47 -12.15
C LYS A 66 -6.74 13.76 -12.71
N LYS A 67 -7.82 14.25 -12.08
CA LYS A 67 -8.52 15.48 -12.49
C LYS A 67 -7.61 16.71 -12.42
N HIS A 68 -6.81 16.83 -11.36
CA HIS A 68 -5.93 17.99 -11.14
C HIS A 68 -4.52 17.81 -11.70
N GLY A 69 -4.22 16.67 -12.32
CA GLY A 69 -2.92 16.40 -12.95
C GLY A 69 -1.77 16.16 -11.97
N ILE A 70 -2.07 15.90 -10.69
CA ILE A 70 -1.06 15.65 -9.64
C ILE A 70 -0.80 14.14 -9.46
N VAL A 71 0.30 13.79 -8.79
CA VAL A 71 0.75 12.40 -8.61
C VAL A 71 -0.09 11.67 -7.54
N PRO A 72 -0.82 10.60 -7.88
CA PRO A 72 -1.42 9.72 -6.89
C PRO A 72 -0.37 8.74 -6.35
N GLY A 73 -0.20 8.70 -5.03
CA GLY A 73 0.63 7.75 -4.31
C GLY A 73 -0.14 6.90 -3.30
N ILE A 74 0.37 5.71 -3.00
CA ILE A 74 -0.26 4.76 -2.08
C ILE A 74 0.74 3.76 -1.50
N GLN A 75 0.54 3.41 -0.23
CA GLN A 75 1.22 2.28 0.43
C GLN A 75 0.51 0.96 0.14
N CYS A 76 1.27 -0.11 -0.13
CA CYS A 76 0.72 -1.46 -0.30
C CYS A 76 1.40 -2.46 0.64
N GLY A 77 0.71 -3.54 0.99
CA GLY A 77 1.26 -4.57 1.88
C GLY A 77 2.32 -5.44 1.23
N ASN A 78 2.22 -5.64 -0.09
CA ASN A 78 3.09 -6.54 -0.85
C ASN A 78 3.18 -6.14 -2.34
N GLY A 79 4.06 -6.83 -3.09
CA GLY A 79 4.28 -6.55 -4.51
C GLY A 79 3.08 -6.81 -5.43
N LYS A 80 2.21 -7.78 -5.10
CA LYS A 80 0.99 -8.05 -5.89
C LYS A 80 -0.01 -6.91 -5.75
N ALA A 81 -0.22 -6.43 -4.52
CA ALA A 81 -1.06 -5.26 -4.26
C ALA A 81 -0.48 -4.01 -4.92
N ALA A 82 0.84 -3.79 -4.85
CA ALA A 82 1.51 -2.68 -5.52
C ALA A 82 1.30 -2.70 -7.05
N ARG A 83 1.41 -3.87 -7.70
CA ARG A 83 1.09 -4.02 -9.14
C ARG A 83 -0.36 -3.65 -9.44
N LYS A 84 -1.31 -4.16 -8.64
CA LYS A 84 -2.75 -3.82 -8.76
C LYS A 84 -2.98 -2.30 -8.68
N GLN A 85 -2.32 -1.60 -7.76
CA GLN A 85 -2.46 -0.15 -7.66
C GLN A 85 -1.80 0.60 -8.83
N ALA A 86 -0.64 0.15 -9.29
CA ALA A 86 0.00 0.70 -10.47
C ALA A 86 -0.89 0.54 -11.73
N ASP A 87 -1.56 -0.61 -11.90
CA ASP A 87 -2.52 -0.84 -12.99
C ASP A 87 -3.73 0.11 -12.94
N ARG A 88 -4.17 0.50 -11.74
CA ARG A 88 -5.25 1.50 -11.56
C ARG A 88 -4.81 2.92 -11.90
N GLY A 89 -3.50 3.18 -11.95
CA GLY A 89 -2.90 4.47 -12.30
C GLY A 89 -2.27 5.22 -11.13
N PHE A 90 -2.02 4.56 -9.99
CA PHE A 90 -1.10 5.11 -8.99
C PHE A 90 0.32 5.17 -9.55
N ARG A 91 1.01 6.30 -9.35
CA ARG A 91 2.36 6.54 -9.92
C ARG A 91 3.47 6.60 -8.88
N PHE A 92 3.13 6.85 -7.61
CA PHE A 92 4.06 6.73 -6.50
C PHE A 92 3.61 5.59 -5.56
N VAL A 93 4.04 4.37 -5.87
CA VAL A 93 3.61 3.16 -5.16
C VAL A 93 4.74 2.64 -4.29
N THR A 94 4.51 2.58 -2.98
CA THR A 94 5.39 1.84 -2.07
C THR A 94 4.81 0.47 -1.80
N PHE A 95 5.68 -0.49 -1.48
CA PHE A 95 5.28 -1.82 -1.10
C PHE A 95 6.02 -2.20 0.16
N THR A 96 5.34 -2.89 1.07
CA THR A 96 5.86 -3.41 2.32
C THR A 96 6.64 -2.37 3.14
N LYS A 97 7.42 -2.82 4.12
CA LYS A 97 8.35 -2.02 4.90
C LYS A 97 9.59 -2.86 5.21
N ASP A 98 10.75 -2.22 5.27
CA ASP A 98 12.03 -2.83 5.64
C ASP A 98 11.95 -3.57 6.99
N SER A 99 11.28 -2.99 7.96
CA SER A 99 11.00 -3.57 9.28
C SER A 99 10.17 -4.85 9.24
N SER A 100 9.48 -5.13 8.13
CA SER A 100 8.81 -6.41 7.88
C SER A 100 9.68 -7.35 7.03
N LEU A 101 10.36 -6.83 6.02
CA LEU A 101 11.18 -7.63 5.12
C LEU A 101 12.42 -8.21 5.81
N LEU A 102 13.14 -7.42 6.60
CA LEU A 102 14.39 -7.85 7.22
C LEU A 102 14.15 -8.99 8.22
N PRO A 103 13.22 -8.91 9.18
CA PRO A 103 12.94 -10.04 10.07
C PRO A 103 12.40 -11.25 9.32
N ALA A 104 11.58 -11.05 8.29
CA ALA A 104 11.08 -12.16 7.49
C ALA A 104 12.22 -12.90 6.75
N ALA A 105 13.19 -12.17 6.20
CA ALA A 105 14.36 -12.76 5.53
C ALA A 105 15.28 -13.47 6.53
N VAL A 106 15.64 -12.82 7.63
CA VAL A 106 16.46 -13.44 8.68
C VAL A 106 15.76 -14.68 9.26
N GLY A 107 14.46 -14.59 9.52
CA GLY A 107 13.66 -15.70 10.02
C GLY A 107 13.67 -16.92 9.10
N ARG A 108 13.69 -16.72 7.77
CA ARG A 108 13.85 -17.82 6.81
C ARG A 108 15.22 -18.50 6.94
N GLU A 109 16.30 -17.73 7.00
CA GLU A 109 17.65 -18.30 7.14
C GLU A 109 17.86 -19.02 8.48
N VAL A 110 17.32 -18.46 9.57
CA VAL A 110 17.33 -19.12 10.90
C VAL A 110 16.54 -20.42 10.85
N ALA A 111 15.37 -20.44 10.20
CA ALA A 111 14.58 -21.66 10.04
C ALA A 111 15.35 -22.73 9.25
N ALA A 112 16.08 -22.33 8.20
CA ALA A 112 16.93 -23.24 7.42
C ALA A 112 18.07 -23.83 8.26
N ILE A 113 18.80 -23.00 9.02
CA ILE A 113 19.87 -23.46 9.93
C ILE A 113 19.35 -24.46 10.95
N LEU A 114 18.13 -24.26 11.45
CA LEU A 114 17.50 -25.14 12.45
C LEU A 114 16.81 -26.38 11.84
N GLY A 115 16.89 -26.61 10.53
CA GLY A 115 16.19 -27.71 9.85
C GLY A 115 14.66 -27.59 9.89
N LYS A 116 14.15 -26.37 10.10
CA LYS A 116 12.72 -26.03 10.16
C LYS A 116 12.22 -25.31 8.92
N ASP A 117 12.99 -25.32 7.83
CA ASP A 117 12.61 -24.67 6.59
C ASP A 117 11.28 -25.25 6.07
N PRO A 118 10.21 -24.44 5.97
CA PRO A 118 8.94 -24.90 5.44
C PRO A 118 9.03 -25.41 3.99
N ALA A 119 10.04 -24.98 3.21
CA ALA A 119 10.26 -25.46 1.85
C ALA A 119 10.88 -26.88 1.78
N VAL A 120 11.60 -27.32 2.83
CA VAL A 120 12.29 -28.63 2.85
C VAL A 120 11.32 -29.79 3.15
N LYS A 121 10.12 -29.52 3.68
CA LYS A 121 9.13 -30.58 4.00
C LYS A 121 8.48 -31.25 2.78
N GLN A 122 8.69 -30.78 1.54
CA GLN A 122 8.12 -31.41 0.33
C GLN A 122 9.05 -32.42 -0.37
N ALA A 123 10.33 -32.48 -0.03
CA ALA A 123 11.28 -33.33 -0.77
C ALA A 123 11.40 -34.78 -0.24
N SER A 124 10.81 -35.13 0.90
CA SER A 124 11.04 -36.43 1.56
C SER A 124 9.93 -37.49 1.41
N GLN A 125 8.90 -37.27 0.57
CA GLN A 125 7.76 -38.20 0.42
C GLN A 125 7.66 -38.95 -0.93
N LYS A 126 8.71 -38.97 -1.75
CA LYS A 126 8.79 -39.89 -2.90
C LYS A 126 9.98 -40.83 -2.75
N GLY A 127 9.88 -41.73 -1.76
CA GLY A 127 10.70 -42.93 -1.65
C GLY A 127 10.06 -44.07 -2.45
N TYR A 128 10.88 -44.78 -3.22
CA TYR A 128 10.55 -45.90 -4.11
C TYR A 128 9.58 -46.93 -3.50
N ALA A 129 8.54 -47.28 -4.28
CA ALA A 129 7.92 -48.60 -4.34
C ALA A 129 7.56 -48.86 -5.82
#